data_AF-A0A537YQX6-F1
#
_entry.id   AF-A0A537YQX6-F1
#
_cell.length_a   1.000
_cell.length_b   1.000
_cell.length_c   1.000
_cell.angle_alpha   90.00
_cell.angle_beta   90.00
_cell.angle_gamma   90.00
#
_symmetry.space_group_name_H-M   'P 1'
#
loop_
_entity.id
_entity.type
_entity.pdbx_description
1 polymer ?
#
loop_
_entity_poly.entity_id
_entity_poly.type
_entity_poly.pdbx_seq_one_letter_code
_entity_poly.pdbx_strand_id
1 'polypeptide(L)'
;MKTHWIEVDDEVIGVIRRAAEAFTDSPNDALRKMFELGPAALSTCAERPISRRPRPGWRKSRAADGELVPQSEYELPVLRALSQLGGAAPAWQVVEAVKPMLADRLGAADFGRMANGEERWENRARFARLRAVERGFLRSDSRRGIWELTDEGIARLGELEADQQKARPE
;
A
#
# COMPACT_ATOMS: atom_id res chain seq x y z
N MET A 1 -2.67 32.30 40.14
CA MET A 1 -3.31 33.06 39.05
C MET A 1 -4.67 32.43 38.79
N LYS A 2 -5.74 33.22 38.69
CA LYS A 2 -7.07 32.67 38.35
C LYS A 2 -7.06 32.31 36.86
N THR A 3 -7.42 31.08 36.53
CA THR A 3 -7.56 30.66 35.13
C THR A 3 -8.88 31.21 34.62
N HIS A 4 -8.83 32.12 33.66
CA HIS A 4 -10.00 32.59 32.94
C HIS A 4 -10.14 31.77 31.65
N TRP A 5 -11.30 31.17 31.43
CA TRP A 5 -11.63 30.54 30.16
C TRP A 5 -11.97 31.64 29.14
N ILE A 6 -11.40 31.53 27.94
CA ILE A 6 -11.70 32.41 26.82
C ILE A 6 -12.54 31.59 25.84
N GLU A 7 -13.73 32.07 25.53
CA GLU A 7 -14.62 31.48 24.52
C GLU A 7 -14.57 32.33 23.25
N VAL A 8 -14.54 31.67 22.09
CA VAL A 8 -14.54 32.30 20.77
C VAL A 8 -15.66 31.64 19.97
N ASP A 9 -16.74 32.37 19.72
CA ASP A 9 -17.90 31.87 18.97
C ASP A 9 -17.72 31.97 17.44
N ASP A 10 -18.70 31.45 16.69
CA ASP A 10 -18.67 31.42 15.23
C ASP A 10 -18.66 32.83 14.60
N GLU A 11 -19.30 33.82 15.22
CA GLU A 11 -19.32 35.19 14.75
C GLU A 11 -17.92 35.80 14.84
N VAL A 12 -17.28 35.65 15.99
CA VAL A 12 -15.91 36.10 16.24
C VAL A 12 -14.93 35.38 15.32
N ILE A 13 -15.07 34.07 15.10
CA ILE A 13 -14.27 33.33 14.11
C ILE A 13 -14.44 33.92 12.70
N GLY A 14 -15.66 34.29 12.33
CA GLY A 14 -15.95 34.94 11.05
C GLY A 14 -15.22 36.26 10.87
N VAL A 15 -15.16 37.09 11.92
CA VAL A 15 -14.40 38.36 11.92
C VAL A 15 -12.91 38.09 11.76
N ILE A 16 -12.36 37.16 12.54
CA ILE A 16 -10.93 36.79 12.49
C ILE A 16 -10.55 36.34 11.08
N ARG A 17 -11.40 35.51 10.42
CA ARG A 17 -11.15 35.03 9.06
C ARG A 17 -11.08 36.17 8.03
N ARG A 18 -11.88 37.24 8.19
CA ARG A 18 -11.85 38.39 7.28
C ARG A 18 -10.57 39.23 7.42
N ALA A 19 -9.99 39.27 8.62
CA ALA A 19 -8.73 39.96 8.89
C ALA A 19 -7.50 39.12 8.49
N ALA A 20 -7.69 37.86 8.11
CA ALA A 20 -6.63 36.93 7.75
C ALA A 20 -6.43 36.83 6.23
N GLU A 21 -5.17 36.81 5.78
CA GLU A 21 -4.81 36.35 4.45
C GLU A 21 -4.86 34.81 4.40
N ALA A 22 -5.60 34.27 3.43
CA ALA A 22 -5.80 32.82 3.31
C ALA A 22 -4.46 32.09 3.12
N PHE A 23 -4.28 30.99 3.87
CA PHE A 23 -3.09 30.12 3.85
C PHE A 23 -1.76 30.74 4.33
N THR A 24 -1.72 32.05 4.56
CA THR A 24 -0.52 32.76 5.03
C THR A 24 -0.61 33.09 6.52
N ASP A 25 -1.74 33.64 6.97
CA ASP A 25 -1.89 34.08 8.36
C ASP A 25 -2.41 32.97 9.27
N SER A 26 -1.81 32.83 10.46
CA SER A 26 -2.44 32.07 11.54
C SER A 26 -3.61 32.85 12.15
N PRO A 27 -4.53 32.19 12.86
CA PRO A 27 -5.57 32.89 13.64
C PRO A 27 -4.99 33.92 14.62
N ASN A 28 -3.81 33.66 15.17
CA ASN A 28 -3.13 34.61 16.05
C ASN A 28 -2.58 35.82 15.28
N ASP A 29 -2.06 35.63 14.07
CA ASP A 29 -1.59 36.73 13.22
C ASP A 29 -2.74 37.64 12.80
N ALA A 30 -3.89 37.05 12.45
CA ALA A 30 -5.11 37.79 12.13
C ALA A 30 -5.62 38.62 13.32
N LEU A 31 -5.62 38.04 14.54
CA LEU A 31 -5.96 38.78 15.76
C LEU A 31 -4.99 39.93 16.04
N ARG A 32 -3.69 39.72 15.85
CA ARG A 32 -2.69 40.77 16.06
C ARG A 32 -2.83 41.92 15.07
N LYS A 33 -3.12 41.62 13.79
CA LYS A 33 -3.46 42.65 12.79
C LYS A 33 -4.71 43.42 13.19
N MET A 34 -5.76 42.72 13.62
CA MET A 34 -7.02 43.33 14.07
C MET A 34 -6.83 44.25 15.28
N PHE A 35 -5.92 43.91 16.20
CA PHE A 35 -5.61 44.71 17.38
C PHE A 35 -4.43 45.68 17.21
N GLU A 36 -3.93 45.87 15.98
CA GLU A 36 -2.78 46.74 15.68
C GLU A 36 -1.52 46.40 16.51
N LEU A 37 -1.37 45.12 16.88
CA LEU A 37 -0.23 44.62 17.61
C LEU A 37 0.90 44.23 16.63
N GLY A 38 2.15 44.58 16.96
CA GLY A 38 3.31 44.14 16.19
C GLY A 38 3.39 42.61 16.05
N PRO A 39 4.11 42.08 15.05
CA PRO A 39 4.18 40.64 14.78
C PRO A 39 4.64 39.87 16.01
N ALA A 40 4.11 38.66 16.20
CA ALA A 40 4.57 37.81 17.30
C ALA A 40 6.06 37.48 17.08
N ALA A 41 6.86 37.56 18.15
CA ALA A 41 8.30 37.28 18.08
C ALA A 41 8.61 35.84 17.62
N LEU A 42 7.64 34.93 17.78
CA LEU A 42 7.68 33.55 17.31
C LEU A 42 6.31 33.28 16.68
N SER A 43 6.25 33.02 15.37
CA SER A 43 5.01 32.51 14.77
C SER A 43 4.82 31.08 15.26
N THR A 44 3.83 30.89 16.13
CA THR A 44 3.50 29.57 16.68
C THR A 44 3.10 28.56 15.59
N CYS A 45 2.76 29.03 14.40
CA CYS A 45 2.46 28.20 13.24
C CYS A 45 3.69 27.90 12.37
N ALA A 46 4.63 28.84 12.21
CA ALA A 46 5.85 28.61 11.42
C ALA A 46 6.88 27.72 12.15
N GLU A 47 6.88 27.75 13.49
CA GLU A 47 7.94 27.13 14.28
C GLU A 47 7.63 25.76 14.84
N ARG A 48 6.44 25.16 14.65
CA ARG A 48 6.29 23.76 15.08
C ARG A 48 7.19 22.92 14.18
N PRO A 49 8.32 22.36 14.67
CA PRO A 49 9.06 21.42 13.86
C PRO A 49 8.08 20.29 13.58
N ILE A 50 7.79 20.02 12.31
CA ILE A 50 7.17 18.75 11.93
C ILE A 50 8.08 17.73 12.61
N SER A 51 7.59 17.07 13.66
CA SER A 51 8.30 16.04 14.38
C SER A 51 8.49 14.89 13.39
N ARG A 52 9.51 14.99 12.54
CA ARG A 52 10.02 13.92 11.70
C ARG A 52 10.79 12.91 12.53
N ARG A 53 10.66 12.90 13.87
CA ARG A 53 11.16 11.79 14.67
C ARG A 53 10.39 10.57 14.21
N PRO A 54 11.02 9.61 13.49
CA PRO A 54 10.35 8.34 13.25
C PRO A 54 10.02 7.77 14.62
N ARG A 55 8.77 7.33 14.81
CA ARG A 55 8.39 6.65 16.05
C ARG A 55 9.39 5.50 16.27
N PRO A 56 10.05 5.39 17.43
CA PRO A 56 10.91 4.26 17.73
C PRO A 56 10.10 2.97 17.52
N GLY A 57 10.59 2.06 16.67
CA GLY A 57 9.88 0.83 16.30
C GLY A 57 9.14 0.85 14.95
N TRP A 58 9.05 1.99 14.26
CA TRP A 58 8.48 2.07 12.90
C TRP A 58 9.55 1.99 11.81
N ARG A 59 10.50 1.08 11.95
CA ARG A 59 11.19 0.52 10.78
C ARG A 59 11.00 -0.98 10.87
N LYS A 60 9.91 -1.47 10.29
CA LYS A 60 9.84 -2.91 9.97
C LYS A 60 11.03 -3.17 9.07
N SER A 61 11.96 -4.00 9.53
CA SER A 61 13.08 -4.43 8.71
C SER A 61 12.50 -4.98 7.41
N ARG A 62 12.94 -4.40 6.29
CA ARG A 62 12.73 -5.03 4.99
C ARG A 62 13.37 -6.42 5.08
N ALA A 63 12.79 -7.43 4.42
CA ALA A 63 13.54 -8.67 4.19
C ALA A 63 14.88 -8.30 3.57
N ALA A 64 15.94 -9.04 3.90
CA ALA A 64 17.18 -8.89 3.17
C ALA A 64 16.96 -9.35 1.71
N ASP A 65 17.79 -8.84 0.81
CA ASP A 65 17.72 -9.22 -0.60
C ASP A 65 17.99 -10.73 -0.74
N GLY A 66 17.13 -11.43 -1.49
CA GLY A 66 17.23 -12.87 -1.72
C GLY A 66 16.58 -13.76 -0.65
N GLU A 67 16.07 -13.22 0.46
CA GLU A 67 15.36 -14.01 1.48
C GLU A 67 13.94 -14.41 1.09
N LEU A 68 13.35 -13.67 0.15
CA LEU A 68 11.99 -13.90 -0.34
C LEU A 68 12.03 -14.49 -1.74
N VAL A 69 11.05 -15.34 -2.06
CA VAL A 69 10.89 -15.83 -3.42
C VAL A 69 10.77 -14.65 -4.40
N PRO A 70 11.58 -14.60 -5.47
CA PRO A 70 11.52 -13.57 -6.50
C PRO A 70 10.13 -13.41 -7.10
N GLN A 71 9.72 -12.17 -7.40
CA GLN A 71 8.37 -11.87 -7.87
C GLN A 71 8.04 -12.56 -9.20
N SER A 72 9.06 -12.75 -10.05
CA SER A 72 8.95 -13.44 -11.34
C SER A 72 8.57 -14.91 -11.20
N GLU A 73 8.89 -15.55 -10.08
CA GLU A 73 8.57 -16.97 -9.85
C GLU A 73 7.09 -17.20 -9.49
N TYR A 74 6.34 -16.15 -9.18
CA TYR A 74 4.91 -16.25 -8.87
C TYR A 74 4.01 -16.26 -10.12
N GLU A 75 4.50 -15.82 -11.29
CA GLU A 75 3.69 -15.72 -12.50
C GLU A 75 3.16 -17.10 -12.93
N LEU A 76 4.05 -18.08 -13.10
CA LEU A 76 3.68 -19.43 -13.51
C LEU A 76 2.70 -20.10 -12.53
N PRO A 77 2.97 -20.17 -11.21
CA PRO A 77 2.03 -20.75 -10.24
C PRO A 77 0.65 -20.08 -10.24
N VAL A 78 0.57 -18.75 -10.38
CA VAL A 78 -0.72 -18.04 -10.37
C VAL A 78 -1.54 -18.38 -11.62
N LEU A 79 -0.92 -18.36 -12.80
CA LEU A 79 -1.60 -18.72 -14.05
C LEU A 79 -2.01 -20.20 -14.05
N ARG A 80 -1.11 -21.08 -13.58
CA ARG A 80 -1.39 -22.53 -13.46
C ARG A 80 -2.53 -22.81 -12.49
N ALA A 81 -2.53 -22.17 -11.32
CA ALA A 81 -3.60 -22.32 -10.33
C ALA A 81 -4.96 -21.88 -10.90
N LEU A 82 -5.02 -20.75 -11.60
CA LEU A 82 -6.25 -20.32 -12.26
C LEU A 82 -6.73 -21.29 -13.33
N SER A 83 -5.81 -21.80 -14.16
CA SER A 83 -6.12 -22.80 -15.19
C SER A 83 -6.71 -24.08 -14.56
N GLN A 84 -6.08 -24.58 -13.49
CA GLN A 84 -6.56 -25.75 -12.74
C GLN A 84 -7.93 -25.52 -12.07
N LEU A 85 -8.25 -24.28 -11.71
CA LEU A 85 -9.53 -23.90 -11.12
C LEU A 85 -10.60 -23.55 -12.17
N GLY A 86 -10.37 -23.87 -13.45
CA GLY A 86 -11.35 -23.67 -14.52
C GLY A 86 -11.33 -22.27 -15.16
N GLY A 87 -10.21 -21.55 -15.03
CA GLY A 87 -9.99 -20.26 -15.67
C GLY A 87 -10.48 -19.05 -14.88
N ALA A 88 -11.40 -19.23 -13.93
CA ALA A 88 -11.90 -18.16 -13.07
C ALA A 88 -12.16 -18.66 -11.65
N ALA A 89 -11.58 -18.00 -10.64
CA ALA A 89 -11.72 -18.43 -9.26
C ALA A 89 -11.59 -17.28 -8.24
N PRO A 90 -12.13 -17.45 -7.02
CA PRO A 90 -11.88 -16.54 -5.91
C PRO A 90 -10.39 -16.41 -5.58
N ALA A 91 -9.93 -15.19 -5.31
CA ALA A 91 -8.52 -14.90 -5.05
C ALA A 91 -7.92 -15.75 -3.92
N TRP A 92 -8.67 -16.00 -2.85
CA TRP A 92 -8.20 -16.82 -1.73
C TRP A 92 -7.91 -18.27 -2.16
N GLN A 93 -8.76 -18.85 -3.02
CA GLN A 93 -8.61 -20.21 -3.52
C GLN A 93 -7.42 -20.32 -4.48
N VAL A 94 -7.19 -19.30 -5.30
CA VAL A 94 -5.99 -19.23 -6.16
C VAL A 94 -4.72 -19.15 -5.31
N VAL A 95 -4.71 -18.29 -4.29
CA VAL A 95 -3.55 -18.14 -3.39
C VAL A 95 -3.27 -19.44 -2.62
N GLU A 96 -4.29 -20.14 -2.14
CA GLU A 96 -4.14 -21.47 -1.52
C GLU A 96 -3.57 -22.51 -2.48
N ALA A 97 -4.01 -22.53 -3.74
CA ALA A 97 -3.49 -23.43 -4.77
C ALA A 97 -2.04 -23.11 -5.18
N VAL A 98 -1.61 -21.85 -5.09
CA VAL A 98 -0.22 -21.41 -5.36
C VAL A 98 0.75 -21.90 -4.29
N LYS A 99 0.32 -21.96 -3.02
CA LYS A 99 1.17 -22.33 -1.88
C LYS A 99 1.95 -23.64 -2.08
N PRO A 100 1.33 -24.78 -2.42
CA PRO A 100 2.06 -26.03 -2.64
C PRO A 100 3.00 -25.98 -3.85
N MET A 101 2.71 -25.16 -4.87
CA MET A 101 3.56 -25.03 -6.07
C MET A 101 4.87 -24.29 -5.79
N LEU A 102 4.90 -23.47 -4.73
CA LEU A 102 6.08 -22.73 -4.29
C LEU A 102 6.69 -23.30 -3.01
N ALA A 103 6.18 -24.42 -2.48
CA ALA A 103 6.57 -24.95 -1.17
C ALA A 103 8.08 -25.15 -1.02
N ASP A 104 8.75 -25.65 -2.08
CA ASP A 104 10.20 -25.88 -2.08
C ASP A 104 11.04 -24.60 -2.18
N ARG A 105 10.41 -23.47 -2.51
CA ARG A 105 11.05 -22.16 -2.69
C ARG A 105 10.78 -21.22 -1.52
N LEU A 106 9.61 -21.34 -0.87
CA LEU A 106 9.19 -20.47 0.22
C LEU A 106 10.08 -20.68 1.45
N GLY A 107 10.76 -19.61 1.86
CA GLY A 107 11.61 -19.60 3.05
C GLY A 107 10.87 -19.07 4.29
N ALA A 108 11.53 -19.11 5.45
CA ALA A 108 10.96 -18.58 6.69
C ALA A 108 10.57 -17.09 6.60
N ALA A 109 11.31 -16.30 5.81
CA ALA A 109 11.02 -14.89 5.60
C ALA A 109 9.71 -14.66 4.82
N ASP A 110 9.32 -15.58 3.94
CA ASP A 110 8.08 -15.51 3.16
C ASP A 110 6.83 -15.68 4.04
N PHE A 111 6.94 -16.47 5.11
CA PHE A 111 5.89 -16.65 6.13
C PHE A 111 5.84 -15.52 7.18
N GLY A 112 6.71 -14.51 7.06
CA GLY A 112 6.70 -13.37 7.97
C GLY A 112 5.39 -12.59 7.88
N ARG A 113 4.72 -12.38 9.03
CA ARG A 113 3.45 -11.62 9.08
C ARG A 113 3.65 -10.13 8.89
N MET A 114 2.77 -9.53 8.09
CA MET A 114 2.70 -8.09 7.85
C MET A 114 1.77 -7.39 8.86
N ALA A 115 1.66 -6.05 8.76
CA ALA A 115 0.83 -5.25 9.68
C ALA A 115 -0.66 -5.62 9.63
N ASN A 116 -1.12 -6.05 8.46
CA ASN A 116 -2.50 -6.44 8.17
C ASN A 116 -2.78 -7.91 8.52
N GLY A 117 -1.82 -8.63 9.09
CA GLY A 117 -1.96 -10.05 9.46
C GLY A 117 -1.67 -11.05 8.33
N GLU A 118 -1.52 -10.59 7.09
CA GLU A 118 -1.18 -11.46 5.95
C GLU A 118 0.30 -11.87 5.97
N GLU A 119 0.59 -13.05 5.44
CA GLU A 119 1.96 -13.50 5.20
C GLU A 119 2.53 -12.78 3.96
N ARG A 120 3.86 -12.58 3.93
CA ARG A 120 4.51 -11.83 2.84
C ARG A 120 4.30 -12.49 1.48
N TRP A 121 4.35 -13.82 1.39
CA TRP A 121 4.18 -14.53 0.13
C TRP A 121 2.77 -14.37 -0.47
N GLU A 122 1.72 -14.35 0.35
CA GLU A 122 0.36 -14.15 -0.14
C GLU A 122 0.21 -12.77 -0.79
N ASN A 123 0.81 -11.75 -0.18
CA ASN A 123 0.82 -10.41 -0.76
C ASN A 123 1.62 -10.37 -2.08
N ARG A 124 2.72 -11.11 -2.16
CA ARG A 124 3.48 -11.26 -3.42
C ARG A 124 2.68 -11.98 -4.50
N ALA A 125 1.87 -12.98 -4.17
CA ALA A 125 0.95 -13.61 -5.11
C ALA A 125 -0.10 -12.60 -5.63
N ARG A 126 -0.64 -11.74 -4.76
CA ARG A 126 -1.54 -10.65 -5.18
C ARG A 126 -0.85 -9.62 -6.09
N PHE A 127 0.42 -9.30 -5.83
CA PHE A 127 1.22 -8.47 -6.75
C PHE A 127 1.50 -9.15 -8.09
N ALA A 128 1.64 -10.47 -8.12
CA ALA A 128 1.80 -11.22 -9.36
C ALA A 128 0.53 -11.09 -10.20
N ARG A 129 -0.66 -11.19 -9.58
CA ARG A 129 -1.93 -10.90 -10.25
C ARG A 129 -1.99 -9.48 -10.79
N LEU A 130 -1.57 -8.47 -10.04
CA LEU A 130 -1.57 -7.08 -10.52
C LEU A 130 -0.75 -6.96 -11.82
N ARG A 131 0.47 -7.50 -11.84
CA ARG A 131 1.33 -7.51 -13.04
C ARG A 131 0.74 -8.31 -14.18
N ALA A 132 0.09 -9.43 -13.88
CA ALA A 132 -0.55 -10.25 -14.91
C ALA A 132 -1.74 -9.52 -15.56
N VAL A 133 -2.50 -8.72 -14.80
CA VAL A 133 -3.53 -7.84 -15.36
C VAL A 133 -2.92 -6.72 -16.20
N GLU A 134 -1.85 -6.07 -15.74
CA GLU A 134 -1.15 -5.04 -16.52
C GLU A 134 -0.61 -5.57 -17.85
N ARG A 135 -0.21 -6.85 -17.89
CA ARG A 135 0.28 -7.54 -19.09
C ARG A 135 -0.85 -8.17 -19.94
N GLY A 136 -2.10 -8.06 -19.51
CA GLY A 136 -3.26 -8.59 -20.23
C GLY A 136 -3.49 -10.10 -20.12
N PHE A 137 -2.83 -10.79 -19.18
CA PHE A 137 -3.00 -12.24 -18.95
C PHE A 137 -4.19 -12.57 -18.05
N LEU A 138 -4.60 -11.62 -17.22
CA LEU A 138 -5.77 -11.71 -16.36
C LEU A 138 -6.70 -10.54 -16.68
N ARG A 139 -8.01 -10.76 -16.55
CA ARG A 139 -9.01 -9.71 -16.74
C ARG A 139 -8.97 -8.65 -15.64
N SER A 140 -9.07 -7.40 -16.05
CA SER A 140 -9.16 -6.23 -15.15
C SER A 140 -10.58 -5.97 -14.67
N ASP A 141 -11.58 -6.42 -15.42
CA ASP A 141 -13.01 -6.15 -15.26
C ASP A 141 -13.81 -7.32 -14.64
N SER A 142 -13.13 -8.35 -14.14
CA SER A 142 -13.77 -9.43 -13.39
C SER A 142 -14.43 -8.91 -12.10
N ARG A 143 -15.45 -9.65 -11.64
CA ARG A 143 -16.14 -9.35 -10.38
C ARG A 143 -15.14 -9.24 -9.22
N ARG A 144 -15.36 -8.28 -8.32
CA ARG A 144 -14.51 -8.05 -7.14
C ARG A 144 -14.23 -9.35 -6.39
N GLY A 145 -12.94 -9.66 -6.21
CA GLY A 145 -12.47 -10.85 -5.50
C GLY A 145 -12.36 -12.11 -6.36
N ILE A 146 -12.79 -12.08 -7.62
CA ILE A 146 -12.58 -13.13 -8.61
C ILE A 146 -11.42 -12.74 -9.51
N TRP A 147 -10.54 -13.70 -9.77
CA TRP A 147 -9.48 -13.60 -10.76
C TRP A 147 -9.82 -14.51 -11.93
N GLU A 148 -9.53 -14.07 -13.14
CA GLU A 148 -9.96 -14.73 -14.38
C GLU A 148 -8.88 -14.59 -15.43
N LEU A 149 -8.55 -15.70 -16.08
CA LEU A 149 -7.61 -15.76 -17.19
C LEU A 149 -8.20 -15.16 -18.45
N THR A 150 -7.33 -14.57 -19.26
CA THR A 150 -7.60 -14.25 -20.67
C THR A 150 -7.03 -15.34 -21.58
N ASP A 151 -7.37 -15.30 -22.86
CA ASP A 151 -6.78 -16.17 -23.87
C ASP A 151 -5.25 -15.95 -23.97
N GLU A 152 -4.79 -14.70 -23.86
CA GLU A 152 -3.37 -14.37 -23.79
C GLU A 152 -2.71 -14.97 -22.55
N GLY A 153 -3.42 -15.02 -21.42
CA GLY A 153 -2.94 -15.67 -20.20
C GLY A 153 -2.78 -17.18 -20.35
N ILE A 154 -3.68 -17.83 -21.09
CA ILE A 154 -3.60 -19.26 -21.41
C ILE A 154 -2.39 -19.53 -22.32
N ALA A 155 -2.20 -18.71 -23.36
CA ALA A 155 -1.04 -18.82 -24.24
C ALA A 155 0.27 -18.64 -23.45
N ARG A 156 0.33 -17.62 -22.58
CA ARG A 156 1.48 -17.35 -21.72
C ARG A 156 1.78 -18.50 -20.76
N LEU A 157 0.75 -19.13 -20.20
CA LEU A 157 0.92 -20.32 -19.36
C LEU A 157 1.62 -21.43 -20.14
N GLY A 158 1.19 -21.73 -21.36
CA GLY A 158 1.82 -22.73 -22.21
C GLY A 158 3.31 -22.46 -22.49
N GLU A 159 3.68 -21.20 -22.74
CA GLU A 159 5.08 -20.80 -22.90
C GLU A 159 5.91 -21.06 -21.64
N LEU A 160 5.39 -20.64 -20.48
CA LEU A 160 6.07 -20.80 -19.19
C LEU A 160 6.25 -22.26 -18.81
N GLU A 161 5.27 -23.12 -19.11
CA GLU A 161 5.37 -24.56 -18.86
C GLU A 161 6.40 -25.23 -19.76
N ALA A 162 6.46 -24.84 -21.04
CA ALA A 162 7.48 -25.31 -21.96
C ALA A 162 8.89 -24.89 -21.51
N ASP A 163 9.06 -23.65 -21.04
CA ASP A 163 10.35 -23.16 -20.54
C ASP A 163 10.75 -23.83 -19.24
N GLN A 164 9.80 -24.09 -18.33
CA GLN A 164 10.06 -24.83 -17.09
C GLN A 164 10.49 -26.28 -17.37
N GLN A 165 9.89 -26.94 -18.37
CA GLN A 165 10.26 -28.30 -18.78
C GLN A 165 11.68 -28.35 -19.38
N LYS A 166 12.07 -27.37 -20.19
CA LYS A 166 13.44 -27.27 -20.75
C LYS A 166 14.48 -27.03 -19.65
N ALA A 167 14.12 -26.31 -18.59
CA ALA A 167 15.01 -25.98 -17.49
C ALA A 167 15.27 -27.14 -16.51
N ARG A 168 14.55 -28.26 -16.64
CA ARG A 168 14.76 -29.49 -15.86
C ARG A 168 15.39 -30.57 -16.76
N PRO A 169 16.71 -30.51 -17.05
CA PRO A 169 17.38 -31.62 -17.70
C PRO A 169 17.40 -32.84 -16.76
N GLU A 170 17.25 -34.02 -17.34
CA GLU A 170 17.32 -35.33 -16.65
C GLU A 170 18.65 -35.58 -15.94
#